data_AF-A0A2D7BZJ2-F1
#
_entry.id   AF-A0A2D7BZJ2-F1
#
_cell.length_a   1.000
_cell.length_b   1.000
_cell.length_c   1.000
_cell.angle_alpha   90.00
_cell.angle_beta   90.00
_cell.angle_gamma   90.00
#
_symmetry.space_group_name_H-M   'P 1'
#
loop_
_entity.id
_entity.type
_entity.pdbx_description
1 polymer ?
#
loop_
_entity_poly.entity_id
_entity_poly.type
_entity_poly.pdbx_seq_one_letter_code
_entity_poly.pdbx_strand_id
1 'polypeptide(L)'
;MRRLVIFGDSYVQGWRGKPGDSTLSEMPFGKVLGESLGCETVLIGRAGHSNLAIMDDVVRWIEEKDTSNDAFLVVWSDMVRMTVRDPNCENHRFKGWEYPLWLRHYPDSPDPFDTMHDPQYARLLSMSSYHTVKNLCKEKNIPLRMTNSIDHQGLIDNFFDTQFRGWIREDDPDYIEPSNHWNTLFDIISGTWLNRTKKPIPQEWRQMLGNESTRNKRFVTDCWHPTDEANILIANTLEPYIKTILEE
;
A
#
# COMPACT_ATOMS: atom_id res chain seq x y z
N MET A 1 5.76 -24.50 -8.00
CA MET A 1 5.00 -23.36 -7.48
C MET A 1 5.97 -22.20 -7.40
N ARG A 2 5.58 -21.03 -7.93
CA ARG A 2 6.44 -19.84 -7.91
C ARG A 2 6.69 -19.37 -6.47
N ARG A 3 7.79 -18.65 -6.26
CA ARG A 3 8.04 -17.87 -5.04
C ARG A 3 7.24 -16.58 -5.12
N LEU A 4 6.60 -16.19 -4.01
CA LEU A 4 5.83 -14.94 -3.93
C LEU A 4 6.70 -13.83 -3.35
N VAL A 5 7.01 -12.80 -4.15
CA VAL A 5 7.71 -11.60 -3.69
C VAL A 5 6.68 -10.50 -3.46
N ILE A 6 6.63 -9.96 -2.24
CA ILE A 6 5.62 -9.00 -1.80
C ILE A 6 6.30 -7.66 -1.53
N PHE A 7 5.94 -6.64 -2.30
CA PHE A 7 6.48 -5.29 -2.17
C PHE A 7 5.48 -4.37 -1.49
N GLY A 8 5.93 -3.44 -0.66
CA GLY A 8 5.05 -2.39 -0.15
C GLY A 8 5.62 -1.57 0.98
N ASP A 9 4.71 -1.04 1.81
CA ASP A 9 5.04 -0.18 2.93
C ASP A 9 5.09 -0.93 4.27
N SER A 10 4.86 -0.21 5.38
CA SER A 10 4.73 -0.75 6.73
C SER A 10 3.77 -1.94 6.86
N TYR A 11 2.72 -2.04 6.04
CA TYR A 11 1.79 -3.18 6.07
C TYR A 11 2.48 -4.47 5.64
N VAL A 12 3.30 -4.41 4.59
CA VAL A 12 4.10 -5.56 4.12
C VAL A 12 5.22 -5.89 5.09
N GLN A 13 5.84 -4.86 5.68
CA GLN A 13 6.88 -5.03 6.69
C GLN A 13 6.34 -5.72 7.96
N GLY A 14 5.04 -5.62 8.24
CA GLY A 14 4.45 -6.05 9.50
C GLY A 14 4.69 -5.06 10.64
N TRP A 15 4.88 -3.78 10.34
CA TRP A 15 5.10 -2.75 11.36
C TRP A 15 3.95 -2.65 12.35
N ARG A 16 4.27 -2.50 13.63
CA ARG A 16 3.32 -2.31 14.72
C ARG A 16 3.86 -1.27 15.70
N GLY A 17 2.96 -0.47 16.26
CA GLY A 17 3.30 0.40 17.37
C GLY A 17 3.52 1.86 17.01
N LYS A 18 3.65 2.66 18.07
CA LYS A 18 3.78 4.11 18.03
C LYS A 18 5.21 4.52 17.68
N PRO A 19 5.42 5.72 17.10
CA PRO A 19 6.77 6.28 16.97
C PRO A 19 7.50 6.22 18.32
N GLY A 20 8.61 5.48 18.39
CA GLY A 20 9.42 5.30 19.60
C GLY A 20 9.22 3.98 20.36
N ASP A 21 8.19 3.19 20.04
CA ASP A 21 7.93 1.86 20.63
C ASP A 21 7.42 0.89 19.55
N SER A 22 8.12 0.89 18.41
CA SER A 22 7.75 0.12 17.23
C SER A 22 8.28 -1.31 17.32
N THR A 23 7.41 -2.27 17.06
CA THR A 23 7.72 -3.69 16.93
C THR A 23 7.35 -4.18 15.53
N LEU A 24 7.99 -5.25 15.07
CA LEU A 24 7.57 -5.96 13.86
C LEU A 24 6.75 -7.17 14.26
N SER A 25 5.71 -7.47 13.49
CA SER A 25 4.99 -8.73 13.58
C SER A 25 5.94 -9.89 13.27
N GLU A 26 5.84 -10.97 14.05
CA GLU A 26 6.50 -12.23 13.73
C GLU A 26 5.80 -12.99 12.58
N MET A 27 4.54 -12.62 12.31
CA MET A 27 3.63 -13.20 11.31
C MET A 27 2.92 -12.09 10.50
N PRO A 28 3.67 -11.27 9.73
CA PRO A 28 3.04 -10.35 8.78
C PRO A 28 2.19 -11.13 7.77
N PHE A 29 1.16 -10.49 7.20
CA PHE A 29 0.19 -11.17 6.34
C PHE A 29 0.86 -11.94 5.20
N GLY A 30 1.96 -11.42 4.65
CA GLY A 30 2.70 -12.06 3.58
C GLY A 30 3.29 -13.41 3.98
N LYS A 31 3.77 -13.55 5.23
CA LYS A 31 4.26 -14.83 5.75
C LYS A 31 3.12 -15.82 5.97
N VAL A 32 2.00 -15.37 6.54
CA VAL A 32 0.79 -16.19 6.72
C VAL A 32 0.27 -16.71 5.37
N LEU A 33 0.29 -15.84 4.36
CA LEU A 33 -0.11 -16.17 3.00
C LEU A 33 0.79 -17.25 2.38
N GLY A 34 2.11 -17.15 2.58
CA GLY A 34 3.07 -18.17 2.14
C GLY A 34 2.84 -19.53 2.79
N GLU A 35 2.57 -19.56 4.10
CA GLU A 35 2.24 -20.79 4.83
C GLU A 35 0.94 -21.42 4.32
N SER A 36 -0.11 -20.62 4.09
CA SER A 36 -1.40 -21.11 3.58
C SER A 36 -1.28 -21.67 2.16
N LEU A 37 -0.56 -20.97 1.28
CA LEU A 37 -0.38 -21.36 -0.12
C LEU A 37 0.69 -22.44 -0.33
N GLY A 38 1.51 -22.74 0.67
CA GLY A 38 2.62 -23.68 0.55
C GLY A 38 3.74 -23.18 -0.38
N CYS A 39 3.98 -21.87 -0.40
CA CYS A 39 5.01 -21.23 -1.23
C CYS A 39 6.01 -20.43 -0.39
N GLU A 40 7.22 -20.27 -0.91
CA GLU A 40 8.20 -19.35 -0.34
C GLU A 40 7.71 -17.90 -0.51
N THR A 41 7.85 -17.08 0.54
CA THR A 41 7.53 -15.66 0.50
C THR A 41 8.74 -14.80 0.84
N VAL A 42 8.93 -13.72 0.07
CA VAL A 42 9.94 -12.70 0.33
C VAL A 42 9.23 -11.36 0.53
N LEU A 43 9.42 -10.75 1.71
CA LEU A 43 8.76 -9.50 2.07
C LEU A 43 9.72 -8.33 1.89
N ILE A 44 9.41 -7.46 0.94
CA ILE A 44 10.14 -6.24 0.63
C ILE A 44 9.25 -5.06 1.00
N GLY A 45 9.04 -4.92 2.32
CA GLY A 45 8.25 -3.87 2.92
C GLY A 45 9.10 -2.95 3.77
N ARG A 46 8.87 -1.63 3.70
CA ARG A 46 9.49 -0.67 4.62
C ARG A 46 8.50 0.38 5.08
N ALA A 47 8.48 0.61 6.40
CA ALA A 47 7.66 1.64 7.01
C ALA A 47 7.92 3.00 6.36
N GLY A 48 6.81 3.66 6.02
CA GLY A 48 6.84 4.95 5.36
C GLY A 48 7.16 4.93 3.87
N HIS A 49 7.33 3.78 3.19
CA HIS A 49 7.53 3.79 1.73
C HIS A 49 6.35 4.41 0.96
N SER A 50 6.66 5.28 0.00
CA SER A 50 5.75 5.81 -1.01
C SER A 50 5.70 4.92 -2.25
N ASN A 51 4.78 5.20 -3.17
CA ASN A 51 4.65 4.45 -4.41
C ASN A 51 5.92 4.49 -5.27
N LEU A 52 6.64 5.62 -5.31
CA LEU A 52 7.92 5.71 -6.01
C LEU A 52 9.02 4.87 -5.33
N ALA A 53 9.05 4.83 -4.00
CA ALA A 53 10.00 3.99 -3.27
C ALA A 53 9.70 2.49 -3.48
N ILE A 54 8.43 2.10 -3.48
CA ILE A 54 7.99 0.72 -3.77
C ILE A 54 8.37 0.34 -5.21
N MET A 55 8.18 1.24 -6.17
CA MET A 55 8.62 1.03 -7.55
C MET A 55 10.14 0.84 -7.64
N ASP A 56 10.94 1.66 -6.95
CA ASP A 56 12.41 1.52 -6.91
C ASP A 56 12.83 0.14 -6.36
N ASP A 57 12.17 -0.35 -5.31
CA ASP A 57 12.42 -1.69 -4.77
C ASP A 57 12.12 -2.79 -5.81
N VAL A 58 11.02 -2.67 -6.56
CA VAL A 58 10.67 -3.63 -7.64
C VAL A 58 11.72 -3.61 -8.74
N VAL A 59 12.09 -2.42 -9.22
CA VAL A 59 13.10 -2.26 -10.29
C VAL A 59 14.41 -2.91 -9.87
N ARG A 60 14.90 -2.60 -8.68
CA ARG A 60 16.14 -3.18 -8.15
C ARG A 60 16.07 -4.69 -8.00
N TRP A 61 14.93 -5.22 -7.52
CA TRP A 61 14.77 -6.66 -7.40
C TRP A 61 14.91 -7.36 -8.77
N ILE A 62 14.24 -6.80 -9.79
CA ILE A 62 14.32 -7.32 -11.17
C ILE A 62 15.75 -7.22 -11.73
N GLU A 63 16.50 -6.16 -11.40
CA GLU A 63 17.88 -5.97 -11.86
C GLU A 63 18.89 -6.88 -11.14
N GLU A 64 18.68 -7.15 -9.85
CA GLU A 64 19.64 -7.82 -8.98
C GLU A 64 19.39 -9.33 -8.81
N LYS A 65 18.17 -9.81 -9.07
CA LYS A 65 17.76 -11.20 -8.80
C LYS A 65 17.33 -11.93 -10.05
N ASP A 66 17.46 -13.27 -10.02
CA ASP A 66 16.78 -14.13 -10.99
C ASP A 66 15.29 -14.24 -10.62
N THR A 67 14.45 -13.62 -11.44
CA THR A 67 12.99 -13.55 -11.26
C THR A 67 12.23 -14.62 -12.05
N SER A 68 12.92 -15.59 -12.67
CA SER A 68 12.29 -16.59 -13.55
C SER A 68 11.26 -17.48 -12.83
N ASN A 69 11.37 -17.63 -11.51
CA ASN A 69 10.43 -18.37 -10.67
C ASN A 69 9.64 -17.48 -9.69
N ASP A 70 9.62 -16.17 -9.90
CA ASP A 70 8.91 -15.23 -9.02
C ASP A 70 7.51 -14.90 -9.54
N ALA A 71 6.58 -14.71 -8.62
CA ALA A 71 5.32 -14.00 -8.82
C ALA A 71 5.27 -12.81 -7.86
N PHE A 72 4.73 -11.67 -8.29
CA PHE A 72 4.74 -10.44 -7.51
C PHE A 72 3.36 -10.09 -6.97
N LEU A 73 3.32 -9.71 -5.70
CA LEU A 73 2.24 -8.94 -5.10
C LEU A 73 2.78 -7.55 -4.75
N VAL A 74 2.25 -6.51 -5.38
CA VAL A 74 2.63 -5.13 -5.07
C VAL A 74 1.51 -4.46 -4.28
N VAL A 75 1.80 -4.14 -3.03
CA VAL A 75 0.91 -3.40 -2.13
C VAL A 75 1.37 -1.95 -2.10
N TRP A 76 0.74 -1.14 -2.94
CA TRP A 76 1.01 0.28 -3.00
C TRP A 76 0.62 0.97 -1.69
N SER A 77 1.30 2.07 -1.39
CA SER A 77 0.89 2.93 -0.28
C SER A 77 -0.23 3.86 -0.72
N ASP A 78 -0.55 4.81 0.13
CA ASP A 78 -1.50 5.86 -0.19
C ASP A 78 -1.06 6.67 -1.42
N MET A 79 -2.01 7.00 -2.30
CA MET A 79 -1.73 7.75 -3.53
C MET A 79 -1.20 9.16 -3.32
N VAL A 80 -1.48 9.79 -2.16
CA VAL A 80 -0.94 11.10 -1.82
C VAL A 80 0.33 11.01 -0.98
N ARG A 81 0.86 9.80 -0.74
CA ARG A 81 2.13 9.67 -0.04
C ARG A 81 3.26 10.19 -0.93
N MET A 82 3.78 11.33 -0.52
CA MET A 82 4.94 11.96 -1.10
C MET A 82 6.19 11.10 -1.02
N THR A 83 7.13 11.33 -1.93
CA THR A 83 8.44 10.67 -1.90
C THR A 83 9.54 11.68 -1.60
N VAL A 84 10.43 11.34 -0.67
CA VAL A 84 11.65 12.07 -0.40
C VAL A 84 12.85 11.14 -0.49
N ARG A 85 14.02 11.71 -0.78
CA ARG A 85 15.28 11.00 -0.61
C ARG A 85 15.52 10.77 0.87
N ASP A 86 15.92 9.58 1.26
CA ASP A 86 16.32 9.32 2.63
C ASP A 86 17.74 9.88 2.87
N PRO A 87 17.91 10.96 3.66
CA PRO A 87 19.24 11.54 3.88
C PRO A 87 20.16 10.60 4.66
N ASN A 88 19.61 9.60 5.36
CA ASN A 88 20.34 8.66 6.20
C ASN A 88 20.71 7.36 5.47
N CYS A 89 20.43 7.25 4.17
CA CYS A 89 20.73 6.06 3.40
C CYS A 89 21.89 6.32 2.43
N GLU A 90 23.03 5.63 2.63
CA GLU A 90 24.24 5.76 1.82
C GLU A 90 24.00 5.54 0.31
N ASN A 91 22.99 4.73 -0.03
CA ASN A 91 22.64 4.40 -1.41
C ASN A 91 21.51 5.27 -2.00
N HIS A 92 21.22 6.42 -1.39
CA HIS A 92 20.22 7.38 -1.90
C HIS A 92 18.83 6.78 -2.11
N ARG A 93 18.44 5.84 -1.25
CA ARG A 93 17.12 5.24 -1.34
C ARG A 93 16.03 6.28 -1.14
N PHE A 94 14.91 6.05 -1.79
CA PHE A 94 13.70 6.80 -1.54
C PHE A 94 13.03 6.29 -0.27
N LYS A 95 12.37 7.19 0.45
CA LYS A 95 11.37 6.86 1.45
C LYS A 95 10.14 7.70 1.15
N GLY A 96 8.97 7.25 1.57
CA GLY A 96 7.85 8.16 1.58
C GLY A 96 8.04 9.18 2.70
N TRP A 97 7.67 10.42 2.40
CA TRP A 97 7.33 11.37 3.44
C TRP A 97 5.87 11.12 3.77
N GLU A 98 5.54 10.99 5.04
CA GLU A 98 4.14 11.14 5.45
C GLU A 98 3.61 12.43 4.84
N TYR A 99 2.59 12.30 3.99
CA TYR A 99 1.74 13.45 3.70
C TYR A 99 1.25 13.92 5.07
N PRO A 100 1.53 15.16 5.49
CA PRO A 100 0.92 15.66 6.67
C PRO A 100 -0.56 15.74 6.33
N LEU A 101 -1.37 14.80 6.84
CA LEU A 101 -2.77 15.07 7.18
C LEU A 101 -2.89 16.38 8.01
N TRP A 102 -1.77 16.88 8.52
CA TRP A 102 -1.51 18.17 9.15
C TRP A 102 -1.15 19.34 8.23
N LEU A 103 -1.26 19.26 6.89
CA LEU A 103 -1.10 20.45 6.02
C LEU A 103 -2.18 21.51 6.27
N ARG A 104 -3.19 21.22 7.11
CA ARG A 104 -3.97 22.25 7.82
C ARG A 104 -3.11 23.28 8.58
N HIS A 105 -1.83 23.00 8.84
CA HIS A 105 -0.92 23.84 9.62
C HIS A 105 0.22 24.50 8.82
N TYR A 106 0.28 24.35 7.50
CA TYR A 106 1.21 25.14 6.67
C TYR A 106 0.48 25.91 5.55
N PRO A 107 -0.44 26.85 5.90
CA PRO A 107 -0.90 27.86 4.95
C PRO A 107 0.22 28.84 4.54
N ASP A 108 1.37 28.80 5.23
CA ASP A 108 2.45 29.79 5.09
C ASP A 108 3.74 29.23 4.44
N SER A 109 3.70 28.12 3.67
CA SER A 109 4.87 27.80 2.85
C SER A 109 5.07 28.95 1.85
N PRO A 110 6.15 29.74 1.95
CA PRO A 110 6.32 30.95 1.17
C PRO A 110 6.72 30.66 -0.29
N ASP A 111 6.89 29.38 -0.65
CA ASP A 111 7.34 28.97 -1.98
C ASP A 111 6.16 28.52 -2.85
N PRO A 112 5.70 29.35 -3.80
CA PRO A 112 4.64 28.99 -4.75
C PRO A 112 5.08 27.89 -5.73
N PHE A 113 6.35 27.44 -5.70
CA PHE A 113 6.89 26.34 -6.49
C PHE A 113 7.11 25.06 -5.66
N ASP A 114 6.58 25.00 -4.44
CA ASP A 114 6.63 23.80 -3.60
C ASP A 114 5.67 22.71 -4.12
N THR A 115 6.01 22.14 -5.28
CA THR A 115 5.25 21.07 -5.95
C THR A 115 5.18 19.79 -5.14
N MET A 116 6.02 19.69 -4.11
CA MET A 116 6.04 18.56 -3.20
C MET A 116 4.70 18.40 -2.48
N HIS A 117 4.03 19.51 -2.14
CA HIS A 117 2.71 19.49 -1.50
C HIS A 117 1.54 19.52 -2.50
N ASP A 118 1.80 19.43 -3.81
CA ASP A 118 0.75 19.41 -4.84
C ASP A 118 0.19 17.98 -5.03
N PRO A 119 -1.12 17.75 -4.76
CA PRO A 119 -1.76 16.46 -5.00
C PRO A 119 -1.64 15.97 -6.46
N GLN A 120 -1.54 16.88 -7.43
CA GLN A 120 -1.32 16.51 -8.84
C GLN A 120 0.07 15.92 -9.06
N TYR A 121 1.09 16.42 -8.36
CA TYR A 121 2.43 15.88 -8.43
C TYR A 121 2.49 14.47 -7.81
N ALA A 122 1.90 14.30 -6.61
CA ALA A 122 1.80 12.98 -5.96
C ALA A 122 1.05 11.96 -6.83
N ARG A 123 -0.02 12.39 -7.52
CA ARG A 123 -0.73 11.58 -8.51
C ARG A 123 0.16 11.15 -9.66
N LEU A 124 0.85 12.09 -10.31
CA LEU A 124 1.70 11.79 -11.46
C LEU A 124 2.80 10.79 -11.09
N LEU A 125 3.37 10.94 -9.89
CA LEU A 125 4.32 9.96 -9.35
C LEU A 125 3.67 8.60 -9.15
N SER A 126 2.54 8.52 -8.46
CA SER A 126 1.82 7.25 -8.23
C SER A 126 1.43 6.56 -9.55
N MET A 127 0.90 7.31 -10.53
CA MET A 127 0.58 6.81 -11.87
C MET A 127 1.81 6.31 -12.62
N SER A 128 2.93 7.03 -12.52
CA SER A 128 4.17 6.62 -13.17
C SER A 128 4.73 5.34 -12.55
N SER A 129 4.71 5.25 -11.21
CA SER A 129 5.11 4.06 -10.46
C SER A 129 4.29 2.83 -10.84
N TYR A 130 2.97 2.99 -10.91
CA TYR A 130 2.04 1.97 -11.36
C TYR A 130 2.40 1.37 -12.72
N HIS A 131 2.44 2.25 -13.72
CA HIS A 131 2.61 1.84 -15.11
C HIS A 131 4.01 1.28 -15.34
N THR A 132 5.01 1.81 -14.65
CA THR A 132 6.38 1.30 -14.72
C THR A 132 6.44 -0.14 -14.20
N VAL A 133 5.95 -0.41 -12.99
CA VAL A 133 5.96 -1.77 -12.44
C VAL A 133 5.17 -2.74 -13.31
N LYS A 134 3.96 -2.36 -13.72
CA LYS A 134 3.13 -3.21 -14.56
C LYS A 134 3.80 -3.55 -15.89
N ASN A 135 4.37 -2.56 -16.57
CA ASN A 135 5.04 -2.78 -17.85
C ASN A 135 6.30 -3.63 -17.69
N LEU A 136 7.11 -3.38 -16.66
CA LEU A 136 8.31 -4.18 -16.39
C LEU A 136 7.96 -5.65 -16.08
N CYS A 137 6.95 -5.91 -15.25
CA CYS A 137 6.53 -7.28 -14.96
C CYS A 137 6.05 -7.98 -16.23
N LYS A 138 5.27 -7.28 -17.07
CA LYS A 138 4.82 -7.81 -18.36
C LYS A 138 5.98 -8.12 -19.31
N GLU A 139 6.94 -7.21 -19.45
CA GLU A 139 8.13 -7.38 -20.30
C GLU A 139 9.00 -8.55 -19.84
N LYS A 140 9.06 -8.80 -18.53
CA LYS A 140 9.84 -9.88 -17.91
C LYS A 140 9.05 -11.17 -17.72
N ASN A 141 7.78 -11.21 -18.14
CA ASN A 141 6.87 -12.34 -17.93
C ASN A 141 6.76 -12.78 -16.45
N ILE A 142 6.68 -11.79 -15.54
CA ILE A 142 6.49 -12.00 -14.11
C ILE A 142 4.99 -11.86 -13.80
N PRO A 143 4.31 -12.92 -13.30
CA PRO A 143 2.92 -12.84 -12.88
C PRO A 143 2.72 -11.79 -11.78
N LEU A 144 1.66 -10.99 -11.90
CA LEU A 144 1.47 -9.79 -11.07
C LEU A 144 0.06 -9.70 -10.49
N ARG A 145 -0.02 -9.37 -9.21
CA ARG A 145 -1.21 -8.79 -8.56
C ARG A 145 -0.84 -7.51 -7.81
N MET A 146 -1.79 -6.60 -7.75
CA MET A 146 -1.63 -5.29 -7.11
C MET A 146 -2.82 -4.97 -6.21
N THR A 147 -2.56 -4.23 -5.14
CA THR A 147 -3.58 -3.65 -4.24
C THR A 147 -2.96 -2.44 -3.51
N ASN A 148 -3.71 -1.80 -2.61
CA ASN A 148 -3.22 -0.71 -1.77
C ASN A 148 -3.29 -1.10 -0.29
N SER A 149 -2.37 -0.58 0.53
CA SER A 149 -2.44 -0.69 1.99
C SER A 149 -3.59 0.14 2.56
N ILE A 150 -3.75 1.37 2.06
CA ILE A 150 -4.79 2.33 2.44
C ILE A 150 -5.11 3.25 1.25
N ASP A 151 -6.28 3.90 1.27
CA ASP A 151 -6.69 4.88 0.26
C ASP A 151 -7.37 6.10 0.89
N HIS A 152 -6.75 7.27 0.72
CA HIS A 152 -7.24 8.58 1.13
C HIS A 152 -7.95 9.35 0.01
N GLN A 153 -8.29 8.74 -1.14
CA GLN A 153 -8.96 9.43 -2.24
C GLN A 153 -10.23 10.19 -1.80
N GLY A 154 -10.97 9.71 -0.80
CA GLY A 154 -12.18 10.39 -0.32
C GLY A 154 -11.86 11.72 0.38
N LEU A 155 -10.66 11.86 0.94
CA LEU A 155 -10.15 13.14 1.42
C LEU A 155 -9.82 14.05 0.24
N ILE A 156 -9.22 13.52 -0.82
CA ILE A 156 -8.88 14.32 -2.01
C ILE A 156 -10.13 14.88 -2.67
N ASP A 157 -11.13 14.01 -2.89
CA ASP A 157 -12.40 14.35 -3.53
C ASP A 157 -13.15 15.46 -2.78
N ASN A 158 -13.06 15.48 -1.45
CA ASN A 158 -13.77 16.44 -0.62
C ASN A 158 -13.01 17.76 -0.40
N PHE A 159 -11.66 17.75 -0.42
CA PHE A 159 -10.87 18.93 -0.05
C PHE A 159 -10.28 19.71 -1.22
N PHE A 160 -9.98 19.05 -2.35
CA PHE A 160 -9.26 19.70 -3.45
C PHE A 160 -10.14 20.08 -4.65
N ASP A 161 -11.46 19.84 -4.60
CA ASP A 161 -12.41 20.07 -5.72
C ASP A 161 -11.86 19.60 -7.08
N THR A 162 -11.08 18.51 -7.04
CA THR A 162 -10.53 17.91 -8.24
C THR A 162 -11.52 16.87 -8.74
N GLN A 163 -11.86 16.87 -10.03
CA GLN A 163 -12.52 15.74 -10.72
C GLN A 163 -11.56 14.54 -10.83
N PHE A 164 -11.01 14.13 -9.69
CA PHE A 164 -10.00 13.11 -9.60
C PHE A 164 -10.70 11.76 -9.69
N ARG A 165 -10.51 11.09 -10.83
CA ARG A 165 -10.83 9.67 -10.96
C ARG A 165 -9.53 8.91 -10.72
N GLY A 166 -9.58 7.85 -9.91
CA GLY A 166 -8.42 7.08 -9.49
C GLY A 166 -7.49 6.69 -10.65
N TRP A 167 -6.22 6.43 -10.32
CA TRP A 167 -5.16 6.00 -11.25
C TRP A 167 -5.29 4.53 -11.65
N ILE A 168 -6.09 3.76 -10.91
CA ILE A 168 -6.40 2.37 -11.18
C ILE A 168 -7.52 2.33 -12.22
N ARG A 169 -7.36 1.52 -13.27
CA ARG A 169 -8.42 1.31 -14.25
C ARG A 169 -9.42 0.29 -13.69
N GLU A 170 -10.71 0.56 -13.84
CA GLU A 170 -11.80 -0.27 -13.29
C GLU A 170 -11.81 -1.73 -13.80
N ASP A 171 -11.10 -2.00 -14.89
CA ASP A 171 -11.01 -3.27 -15.58
C ASP A 171 -9.60 -3.89 -15.56
N ASP A 172 -8.68 -3.35 -14.75
CA ASP A 172 -7.30 -3.85 -14.73
C ASP A 172 -7.20 -5.26 -14.11
N PRO A 173 -6.84 -6.30 -14.88
CA PRO A 173 -6.84 -7.68 -14.38
C PRO A 173 -5.69 -7.96 -13.39
N ASP A 174 -4.66 -7.11 -13.39
CA ASP A 174 -3.52 -7.25 -12.48
C ASP A 174 -3.80 -6.57 -11.14
N TYR A 175 -4.91 -5.82 -11.02
CA TYR A 175 -5.31 -5.18 -9.78
C TYR A 175 -6.42 -5.98 -9.11
N ILE A 176 -6.33 -6.18 -7.79
CA ILE A 176 -7.33 -6.92 -7.04
C ILE A 176 -8.57 -6.04 -6.89
N GLU A 177 -9.70 -6.52 -7.42
CA GLU A 177 -11.00 -5.85 -7.35
C GLU A 177 -10.99 -4.43 -7.96
N PRO A 178 -10.56 -4.28 -9.24
CA PRO A 178 -10.27 -2.99 -9.86
C PRO A 178 -11.50 -2.06 -9.95
N SER A 179 -12.69 -2.65 -10.05
CA SER A 179 -13.97 -1.93 -10.08
C SER A 179 -14.32 -1.24 -8.76
N ASN A 180 -13.60 -1.53 -7.68
CA ASN A 180 -13.75 -0.87 -6.40
C ASN A 180 -12.37 -0.37 -5.93
N HIS A 181 -11.98 0.80 -6.44
CA HIS A 181 -10.69 1.45 -6.15
C HIS A 181 -10.40 1.63 -4.65
N TRP A 182 -11.46 1.64 -3.84
CA TRP A 182 -11.38 1.71 -2.39
C TRP A 182 -11.09 0.37 -1.72
N ASN A 183 -10.82 -0.72 -2.42
CA ASN A 183 -10.55 -2.01 -1.79
C ASN A 183 -9.08 -2.11 -1.42
N THR A 184 -8.77 -1.76 -0.18
CA THR A 184 -7.41 -1.78 0.38
C THR A 184 -7.26 -2.84 1.47
N LEU A 185 -6.02 -3.11 1.91
CA LEU A 185 -5.78 -3.97 3.06
C LEU A 185 -6.46 -3.43 4.33
N PHE A 186 -6.52 -2.11 4.48
CA PHE A 186 -7.22 -1.48 5.59
C PHE A 186 -8.73 -1.78 5.56
N ASP A 187 -9.34 -1.88 4.37
CA ASP A 187 -10.76 -2.20 4.25
C ASP A 187 -11.11 -3.62 4.67
N ILE A 188 -10.18 -4.56 4.49
CA ILE A 188 -10.33 -5.92 4.99
C ILE A 188 -10.49 -5.89 6.52
N ILE A 189 -9.60 -5.18 7.20
CA ILE A 189 -9.52 -5.17 8.66
C ILE A 189 -10.51 -4.20 9.31
N SER A 190 -11.02 -3.23 8.55
CA SER A 190 -12.09 -2.34 8.96
C SER A 190 -13.49 -2.88 8.65
N GLY A 191 -13.59 -4.00 7.91
CA GLY A 191 -14.85 -4.66 7.57
C GLY A 191 -15.61 -3.98 6.44
N THR A 192 -14.95 -3.18 5.61
CA THR A 192 -15.53 -2.50 4.42
C THR A 192 -15.00 -3.03 3.10
N TRP A 193 -14.27 -4.15 3.11
CA TRP A 193 -13.87 -4.87 1.90
C TRP A 193 -15.10 -5.21 1.05
N LEU A 194 -15.03 -4.89 -0.25
CA LEU A 194 -16.11 -5.04 -1.24
C LEU A 194 -17.39 -4.24 -0.93
N ASN A 195 -17.35 -3.35 0.06
CA ASN A 195 -18.45 -2.43 0.28
C ASN A 195 -18.47 -1.38 -0.85
N ARG A 196 -19.61 -1.27 -1.54
CA ARG A 196 -19.84 -0.35 -2.66
C ARG A 196 -20.45 0.99 -2.23
N THR A 197 -20.77 1.17 -0.95
CA THR A 197 -21.23 2.46 -0.44
C THR A 197 -20.08 3.46 -0.34
N LYS A 198 -20.37 4.77 -0.45
CA LYS A 198 -19.39 5.83 -0.20
C LYS A 198 -18.71 5.60 1.15
N LYS A 199 -17.39 5.39 1.15
CA LYS A 199 -16.62 5.13 2.36
C LYS A 199 -16.32 6.43 3.11
N PRO A 200 -16.25 6.39 4.45
CA PRO A 200 -15.91 7.57 5.24
C PRO A 200 -14.49 8.02 4.94
N ILE A 201 -14.21 9.32 5.11
CA ILE A 201 -12.84 9.82 4.93
C ILE A 201 -11.92 9.26 6.04
N PRO A 202 -10.62 9.11 5.81
CA PRO A 202 -9.69 8.58 6.82
C PRO A 202 -9.70 9.30 8.17
N GLN A 203 -10.10 10.57 8.25
CA GLN A 203 -10.29 11.23 9.55
C GLN A 203 -11.55 10.73 10.29
N GLU A 204 -12.62 10.41 9.57
CA GLU A 204 -13.82 9.77 10.13
C GLU A 204 -13.50 8.34 10.57
N TRP A 205 -12.64 7.61 9.84
CA TRP A 205 -12.10 6.33 10.31
C TRP A 205 -11.38 6.45 11.65
N ARG A 206 -10.69 7.57 11.92
CA ARG A 206 -9.97 7.83 13.18
C ARG A 206 -10.93 7.99 14.35
N GLN A 207 -12.04 8.66 14.10
CA GLN A 207 -13.11 8.85 15.05
C GLN A 207 -13.90 7.54 15.25
N MET A 208 -14.14 6.78 14.18
CA MET A 208 -14.80 5.48 14.24
C MET A 208 -13.97 4.44 15.00
N LEU A 209 -12.65 4.38 14.80
CA LEU A 209 -11.76 3.45 15.52
C LEU A 209 -11.44 3.92 16.95
N GLY A 210 -11.56 5.22 17.23
CA GLY A 210 -11.34 5.80 18.56
C GLY A 210 -12.44 5.49 19.58
N ASN A 211 -13.70 5.35 19.13
CA ASN A 211 -14.82 5.03 20.01
C ASN A 211 -14.77 3.56 20.48
N GLU A 212 -14.94 3.32 21.79
CA GLU A 212 -14.87 1.98 22.41
C GLU A 212 -15.92 0.99 21.91
N SER A 213 -17.00 1.48 21.30
CA SER A 213 -18.14 0.67 20.84
C SER A 213 -18.03 0.13 19.41
N THR A 214 -16.96 0.46 18.67
CA THR A 214 -16.85 0.14 17.24
C THR A 214 -15.95 -1.08 16.98
N ARG A 215 -16.43 -1.95 16.08
CA ARG A 215 -16.16 -3.39 15.95
C ARG A 215 -14.71 -3.88 15.77
N ASN A 216 -13.69 -3.04 15.55
CA ASN A 216 -12.43 -3.52 14.95
C ASN A 216 -11.11 -3.13 15.66
N LYS A 217 -11.12 -2.65 16.92
CA LYS A 217 -9.88 -2.48 17.72
C LYS A 217 -9.07 -3.79 17.85
N ARG A 218 -9.73 -4.93 17.72
CA ARG A 218 -9.12 -6.27 17.64
C ARG A 218 -8.15 -6.40 16.46
N PHE A 219 -8.46 -5.77 15.33
CA PHE A 219 -7.72 -5.93 14.07
C PHE A 219 -6.78 -4.77 13.73
N VAL A 220 -6.93 -3.63 14.40
CA VAL A 220 -6.19 -2.40 14.08
C VAL A 220 -5.47 -1.88 15.31
N THR A 221 -4.17 -1.65 15.21
CA THR A 221 -3.37 -1.00 16.26
C THR A 221 -3.64 0.50 16.33
N ASP A 222 -3.19 1.17 17.40
CA ASP A 222 -3.31 2.63 17.57
C ASP A 222 -2.70 3.43 16.40
N CYS A 223 -1.71 2.85 15.70
CA CYS A 223 -1.06 3.44 14.54
C CYS A 223 -1.62 2.97 13.19
N TRP A 224 -2.77 2.28 13.23
CA TRP A 224 -3.53 1.88 12.04
C TRP A 224 -2.89 0.76 11.25
N HIS A 225 -1.99 0.01 11.87
CA HIS A 225 -1.40 -1.19 11.30
C HIS A 225 -2.16 -2.45 11.73
N PRO A 226 -2.12 -3.53 10.95
CA PRO A 226 -2.78 -4.79 11.28
C PRO A 226 -2.18 -5.47 12.54
N THR A 227 -3.04 -5.98 13.42
CA THR A 227 -2.67 -6.94 14.49
C THR A 227 -2.36 -8.34 13.92
N ASP A 228 -1.93 -9.32 14.72
CA ASP A 228 -1.68 -10.70 14.22
C ASP A 228 -2.94 -11.31 13.61
N GLU A 229 -4.07 -11.17 14.32
CA GLU A 229 -5.36 -11.67 13.86
C GLU A 229 -5.80 -10.98 12.55
N ALA A 230 -5.45 -9.71 12.40
CA ALA A 230 -5.72 -8.96 11.18
C ALA A 230 -4.81 -9.39 10.02
N ASN A 231 -3.55 -9.73 10.29
CA ASN A 231 -2.65 -10.28 9.28
C ASN A 231 -3.17 -11.62 8.76
N ILE A 232 -3.75 -12.46 9.63
CA ILE A 232 -4.43 -13.70 9.22
C ILE A 232 -5.66 -13.39 8.34
N LEU A 233 -6.48 -12.43 8.75
CA LEU A 233 -7.67 -12.04 7.99
C LEU A 233 -7.30 -11.50 6.59
N ILE A 234 -6.27 -10.66 6.49
CA ILE A 234 -5.74 -10.15 5.22
C ILE A 234 -5.25 -11.31 4.35
N ALA A 235 -4.42 -12.20 4.89
CA ALA A 235 -3.89 -13.34 4.14
C ALA A 235 -5.01 -14.21 3.57
N ASN A 236 -5.97 -14.63 4.40
CA ASN A 236 -7.11 -15.45 3.98
C ASN A 236 -7.97 -14.77 2.90
N THR A 237 -8.11 -13.44 2.99
CA THR A 237 -8.89 -12.65 2.01
C THR A 237 -8.16 -12.56 0.68
N LEU A 238 -6.84 -12.41 0.68
CA LEU A 238 -6.04 -12.28 -0.54
C LEU A 238 -5.73 -13.62 -1.21
N GLU A 239 -5.72 -14.72 -0.45
CA GLU A 239 -5.32 -16.05 -0.92
C GLU A 239 -5.93 -16.45 -2.28
N PRO A 240 -7.25 -16.33 -2.52
CA PRO A 240 -7.84 -16.75 -3.79
C PRO A 240 -7.30 -15.96 -4.99
N TYR A 241 -6.97 -14.68 -4.81
CA TYR A 241 -6.43 -13.83 -5.87
C TYR A 241 -4.98 -14.18 -6.16
N ILE A 242 -4.20 -14.45 -5.12
CA ILE A 242 -2.76 -14.71 -5.25
C ILE A 242 -2.48 -16.11 -5.78
N LYS A 243 -3.30 -17.09 -5.41
CA LYS A 243 -3.20 -18.45 -5.94
C LYS A 243 -3.18 -18.47 -7.48
N THR A 244 -3.98 -17.60 -8.11
CA THR A 244 -4.06 -17.54 -9.58
C THR A 244 -2.72 -17.25 -10.26
N ILE A 245 -1.87 -16.40 -9.69
CA ILE A 245 -0.58 -16.02 -10.29
C ILE A 245 0.57 -16.97 -9.92
N LEU A 246 0.39 -17.81 -8.89
CA LEU A 246 1.38 -18.80 -8.49
C LEU A 246 1.33 -20.10 -9.31
N GLU A 247 0.17 -20.37 -9.92
CA GLU A 247 -0.13 -21.59 -10.67
C GLU A 247 0.01 -21.45 -12.20
N GLU A 248 0.16 -20.21 -12.72
CA GLU A 248 0.43 -19.93 -14.14
C GLU A 248 1.76 -20.53 -14.65
#